data_AF-A0A3D5KGB3-F1
#
_entry.id   AF-A0A3D5KGB3-F1
#
_cell.length_a   1.000
_cell.length_b   1.000
_cell.length_c   1.000
_cell.angle_alpha   90.00
_cell.angle_beta   90.00
_cell.angle_gamma   90.00
#
_symmetry.space_group_name_H-M   'P 1'
#
loop_
_entity.id
_entity.type
_entity.pdbx_description
1 polymer ?
#
loop_
_entity_poly.entity_id
_entity_poly.type
_entity_poly.pdbx_seq_one_letter_code
_entity_poly.pdbx_strand_id
1 'polypeptide(L)'
;MKINCIAIEDEPLALKKIEEFIGQIDYLNLLGSFDNAVDAIGFLKTNPVDLIFLDIRMKKLSGIQFLESLQIKPKVIITSAYDEFALKG
;
A
#
# COMPACT_ATOMS: atom_id res chain seq x y z
N MET A 1 -2.87 18.94 8.18
CA MET A 1 -3.63 18.21 7.16
C MET A 1 -3.21 16.75 7.26
N LYS A 2 -4.15 15.80 7.29
CA LYS A 2 -3.80 14.37 7.32
C LYS A 2 -3.64 13.84 5.88
N ILE A 3 -2.69 12.93 5.68
CA ILE A 3 -2.47 12.20 4.43
C ILE A 3 -3.28 10.92 4.51
N ASN A 4 -4.27 10.78 3.63
CA ASN A 4 -5.08 9.57 3.55
C ASN A 4 -4.26 8.46 2.89
N CYS A 5 -4.14 7.33 3.58
CA CYS A 5 -3.32 6.22 3.12
C CYS A 5 -4.02 4.87 3.26
N ILE A 6 -3.56 3.90 2.46
CA ILE A 6 -3.94 2.49 2.58
C ILE A 6 -2.69 1.61 2.60
N ALA A 7 -2.81 0.40 3.11
CA ALA A 7 -1.78 -0.62 3.07
C ALA A 7 -2.26 -1.85 2.29
N ILE A 8 -1.40 -2.40 1.43
CA ILE A 8 -1.68 -3.58 0.61
C ILE A 8 -0.51 -4.56 0.76
N GLU A 9 -0.73 -5.67 1.44
CA GLU A 9 0.29 -6.64 1.83
C GLU A 9 -0.39 -7.99 2.11
N ASP A 10 0.04 -9.07 1.44
CA ASP A 10 -0.63 -10.37 1.52
C ASP A 10 -0.12 -11.26 2.67
N GLU A 11 0.89 -10.78 3.41
CA GLU A 11 1.43 -11.39 4.62
C GLU A 11 0.89 -10.70 5.89
N PRO A 12 0.01 -11.36 6.68
CA PRO A 12 -0.71 -10.70 7.78
C PRO A 12 0.17 -10.05 8.85
N LEU A 13 1.36 -10.60 9.14
CA LEU A 13 2.25 -10.01 10.15
C LEU A 13 2.94 -8.75 9.62
N ALA A 14 3.30 -8.73 8.34
CA ALA A 14 3.83 -7.55 7.68
C ALA A 14 2.77 -6.45 7.59
N LEU A 15 1.53 -6.79 7.20
CA LEU A 15 0.43 -5.83 7.14
C LEU A 15 0.17 -5.19 8.51
N LYS A 16 0.10 -6.01 9.57
CA LYS A 16 -0.07 -5.52 10.94
C LYS A 16 1.05 -4.57 11.38
N LYS A 17 2.31 -4.87 11.04
CA LYS A 17 3.44 -3.96 11.35
C LYS A 17 3.30 -2.62 10.62
N ILE A 18 2.85 -2.63 9.36
CA ILE A 18 2.59 -1.41 8.59
C ILE A 18 1.51 -0.59 9.29
N GLU A 19 0.40 -1.20 9.71
CA GLU A 19 -0.67 -0.52 10.47
C GLU A 19 -0.15 0.10 11.77
N GLU A 20 0.65 -0.65 12.53
CA GLU A 20 1.26 -0.19 13.79
C GLU A 20 2.20 1.01 13.56
N PHE A 21 2.98 1.01 12.48
CA PHE A 21 3.86 2.14 12.14
C PHE A 21 3.06 3.36 11.66
N ILE A 22 2.04 3.15 10.82
CA ILE A 22 1.16 4.23 10.38
C ILE A 22 0.46 4.88 11.58
N GLY A 23 -0.02 4.08 12.54
CA GLY A 23 -0.68 4.55 13.75
C GLY A 23 0.21 5.39 14.68
N GLN A 24 1.53 5.31 14.54
CA GLN A 24 2.48 6.12 15.31
C GLN A 24 2.76 7.51 14.67
N ILE A 25 2.22 7.76 13.47
CA ILE A 25 2.49 8.98 12.71
C ILE A 25 1.20 9.82 12.62
N ASP A 26 1.14 10.88 13.42
CA ASP A 26 -0.07 11.70 13.61
C ASP A 26 -0.67 12.31 12.32
N TYR A 27 0.18 12.54 11.31
CA TYR A 27 -0.24 13.12 10.03
C TYR A 27 -0.68 12.07 9.00
N LEU A 28 -0.58 10.78 9.29
CA LEU A 28 -1.15 9.72 8.45
C LEU A 28 -2.56 9.35 8.92
N ASN A 29 -3.42 9.01 7.98
CA ASN A 29 -4.77 8.54 8.22
C ASN A 29 -4.98 7.23 7.45
N LEU A 30 -4.93 6.10 8.15
CA LEU A 30 -5.16 4.79 7.55
C LEU A 30 -6.66 4.61 7.25
N LEU A 31 -7.02 4.60 5.97
CA LEU A 31 -8.39 4.42 5.52
C LEU A 31 -8.78 2.96 5.35
N GLY A 32 -7.79 2.07 5.16
CA GLY A 32 -8.02 0.65 4.97
C GLY A 32 -6.74 -0.14 4.73
N SER A 33 -6.83 -1.43 5.00
CA SER A 33 -5.76 -2.41 4.85
C SER A 33 -6.29 -3.59 4.05
N PHE A 34 -5.49 -4.10 3.11
CA PHE A 34 -5.92 -5.11 2.15
C PHE A 34 -4.86 -6.21 2.04
N ASP A 35 -5.30 -7.46 2.05
CA ASP A 35 -4.44 -8.63 1.80
C ASP A 35 -4.32 -8.98 0.31
N ASN A 36 -5.01 -8.23 -0.55
CA ASN A 36 -4.99 -8.43 -1.98
C ASN A 36 -5.30 -7.14 -2.75
N ALA A 37 -4.75 -7.06 -3.96
CA ALA A 37 -4.88 -5.89 -4.81
C ALA A 37 -6.30 -5.66 -5.36
N VAL A 38 -7.13 -6.70 -5.49
CA VAL A 38 -8.47 -6.59 -6.10
C VAL A 38 -9.39 -5.76 -5.20
N ASP A 39 -9.38 -6.05 -3.90
CA ASP A 39 -10.19 -5.33 -2.92
C ASP A 39 -9.71 -3.87 -2.79
N ALA A 40 -8.40 -3.65 -2.83
CA ALA A 40 -7.83 -2.31 -2.84
C ALA A 40 -8.26 -1.49 -4.06
N ILE A 41 -8.27 -2.08 -5.26
CA ILE A 41 -8.78 -1.44 -6.49
C ILE A 41 -10.26 -1.07 -6.32
N GLY A 42 -11.06 -1.97 -5.73
CA GLY A 42 -12.46 -1.70 -5.41
C GLY A 42 -12.64 -0.47 -4.52
N PHE A 43 -11.83 -0.39 -3.46
CA PHE A 43 -11.83 0.73 -2.51
C PHE A 43 -11.42 2.05 -3.15
N LEU A 44 -10.38 2.05 -3.98
CA LEU A 44 -9.84 3.26 -4.62
C LEU A 44 -10.80 3.91 -5.62
N LYS A 45 -11.81 3.19 -6.11
CA LYS A 45 -12.83 3.77 -7.02
C LYS A 45 -13.71 4.82 -6.36
N THR A 46 -13.91 4.73 -5.05
CA THR A 46 -14.83 5.60 -4.32
C THR A 46 -14.17 6.36 -3.17
N ASN A 47 -12.92 6.03 -2.83
CA ASN A 47 -12.20 6.63 -1.73
C ASN A 47 -10.91 7.31 -2.25
N PRO A 48 -10.80 8.64 -2.16
CA PRO A 48 -9.57 9.35 -2.53
C PRO A 48 -8.45 9.02 -1.54
N VAL A 49 -7.32 8.55 -2.07
CA VAL A 49 -6.13 8.13 -1.32
C VAL A 49 -4.92 8.92 -1.83
N ASP A 50 -4.14 9.48 -0.91
CA ASP A 50 -2.93 10.24 -1.20
C ASP A 50 -1.69 9.35 -1.30
N LEU A 51 -1.65 8.29 -0.49
CA LEU A 51 -0.49 7.42 -0.30
C LEU A 51 -0.87 5.93 -0.20
N ILE A 52 -0.12 5.05 -0.86
CA ILE A 52 -0.26 3.60 -0.77
C ILE A 52 1.04 3.01 -0.24
N PHE A 53 0.96 2.19 0.81
CA PHE A 53 2.02 1.24 1.19
C PHE A 53 1.74 -0.08 0.47
N LEU A 54 2.67 -0.54 -0.35
CA LEU A 54 2.42 -1.62 -1.30
C LEU A 54 3.54 -2.66 -1.28
N ASP A 55 3.20 -3.90 -0.96
CA ASP A 55 4.06 -5.03 -1.27
C ASP A 55 4.09 -5.33 -2.77
N ILE A 56 5.28 -5.64 -3.27
CA ILE A 56 5.49 -5.97 -4.68
C ILE A 56 5.24 -7.45 -4.98
N ARG A 57 5.31 -8.35 -3.99
CA ARG A 57 5.23 -9.81 -4.17
C ARG A 57 3.99 -10.42 -3.52
N MET A 58 2.83 -10.09 -4.08
CA MET A 58 1.56 -10.72 -3.69
C MET A 58 1.19 -11.93 -4.57
N LYS A 59 0.45 -12.89 -4.02
CA LYS A 59 0.08 -14.17 -4.67
C LYS A 59 -0.73 -14.06 -5.98
N LYS A 60 -1.71 -13.16 -6.04
CA LYS A 60 -2.70 -13.13 -7.15
C LYS A 60 -2.38 -12.09 -8.23
N LEU A 61 -1.93 -10.92 -7.82
CA LEU A 61 -1.59 -9.80 -8.67
C LEU A 61 -0.38 -9.13 -8.05
N SER A 62 0.73 -9.00 -8.78
CA SER A 62 1.92 -8.36 -8.20
C SER A 62 1.65 -6.88 -7.91
N GLY A 63 2.43 -6.29 -6.99
CA GLY A 63 2.30 -4.85 -6.72
C GLY A 63 2.58 -4.01 -7.97
N ILE A 64 3.47 -4.45 -8.85
CA ILE A 64 3.73 -3.78 -10.13
C ILE A 64 2.50 -3.80 -11.04
N GLN A 65 1.86 -4.97 -11.21
CA GLN A 65 0.64 -5.09 -12.00
C GLN A 65 -0.52 -4.27 -11.41
N PHE A 66 -0.60 -4.19 -10.07
CA PHE A 66 -1.53 -3.31 -9.39
C PHE A 66 -1.29 -1.84 -9.77
N LEU A 67 -0.04 -1.35 -9.72
CA LEU A 67 0.29 0.03 -10.09
C LEU A 67 -0.01 0.36 -11.56
N GLU A 68 0.19 -0.59 -12.46
CA GLU A 68 -0.15 -0.46 -13.88
C GLU A 68 -1.67 -0.35 -14.11
N SER A 69 -2.47 -0.96 -13.24
CA SER A 69 -3.94 -0.95 -13.34
C SER A 69 -4.60 0.35 -12.85
N LEU A 70 -3.87 1.19 -12.11
CA LEU A 70 -4.41 2.40 -11.50
C LEU A 70 -4.58 3.53 -12.52
N GLN A 71 -5.80 4.07 -12.62
CA GLN A 71 -6.10 5.24 -13.44
C GLN A 71 -5.58 6.54 -12.82
N ILE A 72 -5.73 6.69 -11.50
CA ILE A 72 -5.17 7.78 -10.71
C ILE A 72 -3.98 7.21 -9.96
N LYS A 73 -2.86 7.92 -9.94
CA LYS A 73 -1.63 7.45 -9.29
C LYS A 73 -1.38 8.21 -7.98
N PRO A 74 -1.82 7.67 -6.82
CA PRO A 74 -1.35 8.12 -5.53
C PRO A 74 0.17 8.06 -5.43
N LYS A 75 0.74 8.70 -4.40
CA LYS A 75 2.11 8.40 -4.02
C LYS A 75 2.16 6.95 -3.53
N VAL A 76 3.27 6.26 -3.80
CA VAL A 76 3.43 4.85 -3.44
C VAL A 76 4.75 4.70 -2.71
N ILE A 77 4.71 4.05 -1.56
CA ILE A 77 5.86 3.50 -0.85
C ILE A 77 5.84 2.00 -1.10
N ILE A 78 6.87 1.51 -1.78
CA ILE A 78 7.05 0.08 -1.99
C ILE A 78 7.63 -0.52 -0.70
N THR A 79 6.98 -1.56 -0.19
CA THR A 79 7.53 -2.45 0.83
C THR A 79 8.06 -3.70 0.15
N SER A 80 9.27 -4.11 0.51
CA SER A 80 9.89 -5.32 -0.05
C SER A 80 10.93 -5.86 0.91
N ALA A 81 11.05 -7.19 0.96
CA ALA A 81 12.16 -7.87 1.63
C ALA A 81 13.40 -8.01 0.73
N TYR A 82 13.37 -7.49 -0.49
CA TYR A 82 14.42 -7.67 -1.50
C TYR A 82 15.11 -6.34 -1.82
N ASP A 83 16.43 -6.31 -1.61
CA ASP A 83 17.26 -5.12 -1.82
C ASP A 83 17.27 -4.62 -3.26
N GLU A 84 16.94 -5.48 -4.23
CA GLU A 84 16.90 -5.12 -5.65
C GLU A 84 15.83 -4.07 -6.01
N PHE A 85 14.78 -3.96 -5.17
CA PHE A 85 13.73 -2.95 -5.32
C PHE A 85 13.95 -1.74 -4.41
N ALA A 86 14.93 -1.79 -3.53
CA ALA A 86 15.35 -0.63 -2.76
C ALA A 86 16.21 0.28 -3.65
N LEU A 87 15.94 1.59 -3.62
CA LEU A 87 16.86 2.55 -4.18
C LEU A 87 18.16 2.50 -3.37
N LYS A 88 19.30 2.29 -4.05
CA LYS A 88 20.61 2.45 -3.41
C LYS A 88 20.76 3.93 -3.00
N GLY A 89 20.86 4.16 -1.70
CA GLY A 89 21.08 5.49 -1.11
C GLY A 89 22.47 6.03 -1.37
#